data_AF-A0A662HXC5-F1
#
_entry.id   AF-A0A662HXC5-F1
#
_cell.length_a   1.000
_cell.length_b   1.000
_cell.length_c   1.000
_cell.angle_alpha   90.00
_cell.angle_beta   90.00
_cell.angle_gamma   90.00
#
_symmetry.space_group_name_H-M   'P 1'
#
loop_
_entity.id
_entity.type
_entity.pdbx_description
1 polymer ?
#
loop_
_entity_poly.entity_id
_entity_poly.type
_entity_poly.pdbx_seq_one_letter_code
_entity_poly.pdbx_strand_id
1 'polypeptide(L)'
;MKRYIDPEAEFIFINWSYEPIPEDTVPFDIKGVELCHKNNKCTFEVIIEKYGIKDAIVHKIAELVHAMDIEGELDKVPEAKGIKMIISGLRFAAKDDSEVVNLGLKI
;
A
#
# COMPACT_ATOMS: atom_id res chain seq x y z
N MET A 1 11.60 -15.40 2.89
CA MET A 1 11.45 -14.95 4.29
C MET A 1 10.25 -14.03 4.36
N LYS A 2 9.30 -14.25 5.26
CA LYS A 2 8.15 -13.35 5.49
C LYS A 2 8.31 -12.69 6.85
N ARG A 3 8.06 -11.38 6.94
CA ARG A 3 8.10 -10.59 8.17
C ARG A 3 6.75 -9.88 8.30
N TYR A 4 6.21 -9.84 9.50
CA TYR A 4 4.87 -9.34 9.77
C TYR A 4 4.90 -8.28 10.86
N ILE A 5 4.08 -7.25 10.71
CA ILE A 5 3.73 -6.33 11.81
C ILE A 5 2.76 -7.06 12.74
N ASP A 6 1.73 -7.67 12.16
CA ASP A 6 0.78 -8.57 12.80
C ASP A 6 0.67 -9.84 11.93
N PRO A 7 1.07 -11.02 12.45
CA PRO A 7 1.02 -12.27 11.70
C PRO A 7 -0.40 -12.82 11.50
N GLU A 8 -1.38 -12.37 12.29
CA GLU A 8 -2.77 -12.86 12.25
C GLU A 8 -3.70 -11.88 11.49
N ALA A 9 -3.16 -10.79 10.94
CA ALA A 9 -3.95 -9.79 10.24
C ALA A 9 -4.54 -10.33 8.93
N GLU A 10 -5.82 -10.03 8.71
CA GLU A 10 -6.53 -10.27 7.47
C GLU A 10 -6.95 -8.95 6.81
N PHE A 11 -6.96 -8.93 5.48
CA PHE A 11 -7.40 -7.78 4.71
C PHE A 11 -8.85 -7.96 4.26
N ILE A 12 -9.65 -6.91 4.47
CA ILE A 12 -10.98 -6.78 3.91
C ILE A 12 -11.02 -5.50 3.07
N PHE A 13 -11.75 -5.56 1.95
CA PHE A 13 -11.98 -4.41 1.09
C PHE A 13 -13.40 -3.91 1.31
N ILE A 14 -13.54 -2.60 1.45
CA ILE A 14 -14.84 -1.93 1.57
C ILE A 14 -14.97 -0.87 0.48
N ASN A 15 -16.19 -0.62 0.01
CA ASN A 15 -16.46 0.58 -0.74
C ASN A 15 -16.72 1.74 0.22
N TRP A 16 -15.63 2.40 0.62
CA TRP A 16 -15.64 3.47 1.64
C TRP A 16 -16.61 4.64 1.34
N SER A 17 -17.07 4.78 0.09
CA SER A 17 -18.02 5.84 -0.28
C SER A 17 -19.42 5.60 0.28
N TYR A 18 -19.79 4.35 0.58
CA TYR A 18 -21.13 4.00 1.04
C TYR A 18 -21.19 2.87 2.09
N GLU A 19 -20.08 2.18 2.35
CA GLU A 19 -19.97 1.20 3.42
C GLU A 19 -19.29 1.80 4.66
N PRO A 20 -19.81 1.57 5.88
CA PRO A 20 -19.12 1.98 7.09
C PRO A 20 -17.84 1.16 7.28
N ILE A 21 -16.85 1.77 7.94
CA ILE A 21 -15.65 1.04 8.41
C ILE A 21 -16.11 0.04 9.49
N PRO A 22 -15.83 -1.26 9.35
CA PRO A 22 -16.24 -2.25 10.35
C PRO A 22 -15.58 -1.98 11.70
N GLU A 23 -16.32 -2.28 12.77
CA GLU A 23 -15.79 -2.24 14.14
C GLU A 23 -14.63 -3.24 14.30
N ASP A 24 -13.74 -2.97 15.26
CA ASP A 24 -12.56 -3.80 15.56
C ASP A 24 -11.59 -4.01 14.38
N THR A 25 -11.53 -3.07 13.43
CA THR A 25 -10.56 -3.08 12.32
C THR A 25 -9.51 -1.98 12.43
N VAL A 26 -8.40 -2.16 11.71
CA VAL A 26 -7.38 -1.13 11.52
C VAL A 26 -7.52 -0.55 10.10
N PRO A 27 -8.28 0.55 9.92
CA PRO A 27 -8.45 1.12 8.60
C PRO A 27 -7.15 1.77 8.12
N PHE A 28 -6.81 1.54 6.85
CA PHE A 28 -5.68 2.17 6.18
C PHE A 28 -6.04 2.53 4.74
N ASP A 29 -5.33 3.49 4.18
CA ASP A 29 -5.52 4.00 2.81
C ASP A 29 -6.92 4.56 2.51
N ILE A 30 -7.64 4.97 3.55
CA ILE A 30 -8.92 5.68 3.46
C ILE A 30 -8.71 7.13 3.90
N LYS A 31 -9.30 8.10 3.19
CA LYS A 31 -9.15 9.52 3.53
C LYS A 31 -9.61 9.78 4.96
N GLY A 32 -8.73 10.36 5.78
CA GLY A 32 -9.06 10.82 7.13
C GLY A 32 -8.84 9.80 8.25
N VAL A 33 -8.40 8.57 7.95
CA VAL A 33 -8.01 7.60 8.98
C VAL A 33 -6.54 7.78 9.38
N GLU A 34 -6.14 7.19 10.50
CA GLU A 34 -4.79 7.39 11.06
C GLU A 34 -3.66 6.94 10.11
N LEU A 35 -3.89 5.81 9.43
CA LEU A 35 -3.00 5.18 8.46
C LEU A 35 -3.40 5.56 7.04
N CYS A 36 -3.41 6.85 6.74
CA CYS A 36 -3.64 7.36 5.40
C CYS A 36 -2.48 8.25 4.94
N HIS A 37 -2.51 8.61 3.66
CA HIS A 37 -1.70 9.68 3.10
C HIS A 37 -1.72 10.94 3.97
N LYS A 38 -0.54 11.43 4.39
CA LYS A 38 -0.41 12.67 5.18
C LYS A 38 0.97 13.30 5.03
N ASN A 39 1.04 14.64 5.05
CA ASN A 39 2.31 15.39 5.02
C ASN A 39 3.26 14.96 3.89
N ASN A 40 2.73 14.77 2.67
CA ASN A 40 3.47 14.26 1.51
C ASN A 40 4.13 12.87 1.76
N LYS A 41 3.43 11.99 2.47
CA LYS A 41 3.82 10.59 2.63
C LYS A 41 2.68 9.70 2.15
N CYS A 42 3.03 8.61 1.48
CA CYS A 42 2.08 7.57 1.12
C CYS A 42 1.69 6.73 2.35
N THR A 43 0.61 5.96 2.24
CA THR A 43 0.13 5.13 3.35
C THR A 43 1.21 4.16 3.87
N PHE A 44 2.06 3.63 2.97
CA PHE A 44 3.14 2.72 3.35
C PHE A 44 4.22 3.37 4.22
N GLU A 45 4.63 4.60 3.91
CA GLU A 45 5.55 5.39 4.75
C GLU A 45 4.95 5.68 6.12
N VAL A 46 3.66 6.00 6.17
CA VAL A 46 2.95 6.27 7.43
C VAL A 46 2.89 5.03 8.32
N ILE A 47 2.72 3.84 7.75
CA ILE A 47 2.79 2.56 8.46
C ILE A 47 4.20 2.32 9.01
N ILE A 48 5.24 2.55 8.20
CA ILE A 48 6.64 2.42 8.63
C ILE A 48 6.93 3.30 9.85
N GLU A 49 6.43 4.54 9.85
CA GLU A 49 6.58 5.47 10.96
C GLU A 49 5.81 5.03 12.21
N LYS A 50 4.53 4.66 12.05
CA LYS A 50 3.68 4.23 13.17
C LYS A 50 4.29 3.06 13.93
N TYR A 51 4.82 2.07 13.20
CA TYR A 51 5.36 0.85 13.79
C TYR A 51 6.88 0.89 14.00
N GLY A 52 7.54 2.03 13.76
CA GLY A 52 8.95 2.22 14.04
C GLY A 52 9.88 1.28 13.25
N ILE A 53 9.54 0.97 11.99
CA ILE A 53 10.31 0.03 11.16
C ILE A 53 11.61 0.71 10.71
N LYS A 54 12.76 0.14 11.10
CA LYS A 54 14.10 0.72 10.85
C LYS A 54 14.91 0.03 9.75
N ASP A 55 14.34 -0.99 9.11
CA ASP A 55 15.04 -1.79 8.11
C ASP A 55 15.34 -0.99 6.84
N ALA A 56 16.62 -0.83 6.51
CA ALA A 56 17.06 0.03 5.39
C ALA A 56 16.49 -0.42 4.04
N ILE A 57 16.25 -1.72 3.84
CA ILE A 57 15.64 -2.23 2.60
C ILE A 57 14.17 -1.85 2.54
N VAL A 58 13.45 -1.94 3.66
CA VAL A 58 12.05 -1.48 3.72
C VAL A 58 11.93 0.01 3.40
N HIS A 59 12.87 0.84 3.87
CA HIS A 59 12.92 2.27 3.52
C HIS A 59 13.19 2.50 2.02
N LYS A 60 14.02 1.68 1.36
CA LYS A 60 14.21 1.75 -0.09
C LYS A 60 12.96 1.34 -0.88
N ILE A 61 12.23 0.34 -0.40
CA ILE A 61 10.91 -0.01 -0.96
C ILE A 61 9.94 1.15 -0.75
N ALA A 62 10.00 1.85 0.38
CA ALA A 62 9.15 3.01 0.64
C ALA A 62 9.40 4.16 -0.34
N GLU A 63 10.66 4.46 -0.68
CA GLU A 63 10.99 5.44 -1.73
C GLU A 63 10.35 5.08 -3.09
N LEU A 64 10.39 3.79 -3.45
CA LEU A 64 9.77 3.29 -4.68
C LEU A 64 8.24 3.40 -4.64
N VAL A 65 7.60 2.97 -3.54
CA VAL A 65 6.14 3.06 -3.36
C VAL A 65 5.71 4.53 -3.38
N HIS A 66 6.43 5.41 -2.68
CA HIS A 66 6.20 6.86 -2.71
C HIS A 66 6.19 7.42 -4.13
N ALA A 67 7.23 7.12 -4.92
CA ALA A 67 7.29 7.58 -6.31
C ALA A 67 6.10 7.09 -7.15
N MET A 68 5.58 5.90 -6.88
CA MET A 68 4.44 5.35 -7.59
C MET A 68 3.09 5.90 -7.12
N ASP A 69 2.97 6.27 -5.84
CA ASP A 69 1.70 6.62 -5.19
C ASP A 69 1.47 8.14 -5.08
N ILE A 70 2.54 8.92 -4.99
CA ILE A 70 2.49 10.39 -4.91
C ILE A 70 2.58 11.03 -6.30
N GLU A 71 1.67 11.96 -6.58
CA GLU A 71 1.62 12.68 -7.85
C GLU A 71 2.88 13.54 -8.09
N GLY A 72 3.43 13.49 -9.30
CA GLY A 72 4.63 14.25 -9.68
C GLY A 72 5.96 13.63 -9.23
N GLU A 73 5.93 12.52 -8.49
CA GLU A 73 7.13 11.91 -7.91
C GLU A 73 7.68 10.73 -8.75
N LEU A 74 6.95 10.30 -9.78
CA LEU A 74 7.23 9.07 -10.53
C LEU A 74 8.63 9.01 -11.15
N ASP A 75 9.13 10.15 -11.64
CA ASP A 75 10.45 10.22 -12.31
C ASP A 75 11.62 10.30 -11.32
N LYS A 76 11.37 10.34 -10.00
CA LYS A 76 12.43 10.37 -8.98
C LYS A 76 13.10 9.02 -8.74
N VAL A 77 12.43 7.92 -9.10
CA VAL A 77 12.95 6.56 -9.00
C VAL A 77 12.90 5.91 -10.39
N PRO A 78 14.03 5.63 -11.04
CA PRO A 78 14.08 5.17 -12.44
C PRO A 78 13.20 3.95 -12.73
N GLU A 79 13.13 3.01 -11.78
CA GLU A 79 12.40 1.75 -11.90
C GLU A 79 10.88 1.92 -11.68
N ALA A 80 10.44 3.02 -11.05
CA ALA A 80 9.07 3.21 -10.60
C ALA A 80 8.05 3.17 -11.74
N LYS A 81 8.38 3.75 -12.89
CA LYS A 81 7.48 3.75 -14.05
C LYS A 81 7.16 2.34 -14.54
N GLY A 82 8.18 1.48 -14.65
CA GLY A 82 8.01 0.11 -15.11
C GLY A 82 7.23 -0.74 -14.09
N ILE A 83 7.60 -0.62 -12.82
CA ILE A 83 6.94 -1.37 -11.73
C ILE A 83 5.47 -0.92 -11.59
N LYS A 84 5.19 0.39 -11.67
CA LYS A 84 3.82 0.93 -11.65
C LYS A 84 2.97 0.38 -12.79
N MET A 85 3.55 0.21 -13.98
CA MET A 85 2.84 -0.40 -15.11
C MET A 85 2.48 -1.87 -14.84
N ILE A 86 3.42 -2.65 -14.29
CA ILE A 86 3.17 -4.06 -13.94
C ILE A 86 2.06 -4.16 -12.88
N ILE A 87 2.19 -3.43 -11.77
CA ILE A 87 1.22 -3.44 -10.67
C ILE A 87 -0.15 -2.94 -11.16
N SER A 88 -0.19 -1.87 -11.95
CA SER A 88 -1.45 -1.37 -12.52
C SER A 88 -2.08 -2.37 -13.49
N GLY A 89 -1.26 -3.13 -14.22
CA GLY A 89 -1.67 -4.23 -15.08
C GLY A 89 -2.45 -5.32 -14.36
N LEU A 90 -2.11 -5.62 -13.10
CA LEU A 90 -2.78 -6.66 -12.31
C LEU A 90 -4.28 -6.39 -12.15
N ARG A 91 -4.68 -5.11 -12.04
CA ARG A 91 -6.10 -4.72 -11.95
C ARG A 91 -6.92 -5.11 -13.18
N PHE A 92 -6.28 -5.18 -14.35
CA PHE A 92 -6.95 -5.61 -15.58
C PHE A 92 -7.01 -7.14 -15.73
N ALA A 93 -6.17 -7.86 -14.99
CA ALA A 93 -6.12 -9.32 -15.02
C ALA A 93 -6.94 -9.98 -13.89
N ALA A 94 -7.42 -9.20 -12.93
CA ALA A 94 -8.17 -9.65 -11.76
C ALA A 94 -9.66 -9.28 -11.87
N LYS A 95 -10.51 -10.07 -11.23
CA LYS A 95 -11.96 -9.83 -11.15
C LYS A 95 -12.36 -8.87 -10.01
N ASP A 96 -11.55 -8.81 -8.95
CA ASP A 96 -11.80 -8.05 -7.74
C ASP A 96 -10.47 -7.71 -7.01
N ASP A 97 -10.54 -6.85 -6.00
CA ASP A 97 -9.36 -6.39 -5.23
C ASP A 97 -8.65 -7.52 -4.49
N SER A 98 -9.41 -8.52 -4.02
CA SER A 98 -8.82 -9.69 -3.36
C SER A 98 -7.96 -10.51 -4.32
N GLU A 99 -8.40 -10.65 -5.57
CA GLU A 99 -7.60 -11.30 -6.61
C GLU A 99 -6.37 -10.47 -7.01
N VAL A 100 -6.47 -9.13 -7.05
CA VAL A 100 -5.30 -8.25 -7.27
C VAL A 100 -4.21 -8.51 -6.23
N VAL A 101 -4.58 -8.57 -4.94
CA VAL A 101 -3.63 -8.89 -3.86
C VAL A 101 -3.01 -10.27 -4.07
N ASN A 102 -3.83 -11.28 -4.36
CA ASN A 102 -3.36 -12.64 -4.55
C ASN A 102 -2.43 -12.80 -5.75
N LEU A 103 -2.65 -12.06 -6.84
CA LEU A 103 -1.72 -12.02 -7.97
C LEU A 103 -0.42 -11.29 -7.59
N GLY A 104 -0.53 -10.15 -6.89
CA GLY A 104 0.61 -9.35 -6.44
C GLY A 104 1.53 -10.09 -5.45
N LEU A 105 1.00 -11.02 -4.65
CA LEU A 105 1.79 -11.83 -3.73
C LEU A 105 2.55 -13.00 -4.40
N LYS A 106 2.29 -13.28 -5.68
CA LYS A 106 2.92 -14.39 -6.44
C LYS A 106 4.09 -13.96 -7.32
N ILE A 107 4.25 -12.65 -7.53
CA ILE A 107 5.37 -12.04 -8.25
C ILE A 107 6.50 -11.69 -7.29
#